data_AF-A0A965LYE6-F1
#
_entry.id   AF-A0A965LYE6-F1
#
_cell.length_a   1.000
_cell.length_b   1.000
_cell.length_c   1.000
_cell.angle_alpha   90.00
_cell.angle_beta   90.00
_cell.angle_gamma   90.00
#
_symmetry.space_group_name_H-M   'P 1'
#
loop_
_entity.id
_entity.type
_entity.pdbx_description
1 polymer ?
#
loop_
_entity_poly.entity_id
_entity_poly.type
_entity_poly.pdbx_seq_one_letter_code
_entity_poly.pdbx_strand_id
1 'polypeptide(L)'
;MTQVLNAYRLPLFGSRLIEASAGTGKTWTIAALYLRLVLGHGEASPEPTAFRAALMPAEILVMTFTRAATRELSNRIRSRLVEAARCFRGLA
;
A
#
# COMPACT_ATOMS: atom_id res chain seq x y z
N MET A 1 -16.78 -5.51 -15.86
CA MET A 1 -16.05 -6.78 -15.62
C MET A 1 -15.19 -6.59 -14.37
N THR A 2 -15.36 -7.43 -13.35
CA THR A 2 -14.58 -7.34 -12.10
C THR A 2 -13.26 -8.07 -12.30
N GLN A 3 -12.14 -7.35 -12.34
CA GLN A 3 -10.81 -7.94 -12.46
C GLN A 3 -10.25 -8.26 -11.07
N VAL A 4 -9.62 -9.43 -10.91
CA VAL A 4 -8.93 -9.78 -9.67
C VAL A 4 -7.79 -8.77 -9.43
N LEU A 5 -7.82 -8.11 -8.26
CA LEU A 5 -6.82 -7.13 -7.88
C LEU A 5 -5.43 -7.78 -7.74
N ASN A 6 -4.45 -7.25 -8.47
CA ASN A 6 -3.04 -7.49 -8.19
C ASN A 6 -2.43 -6.25 -7.52
N ALA A 7 -2.23 -6.32 -6.19
CA ALA A 7 -1.71 -5.21 -5.41
C ALA A 7 -0.29 -4.79 -5.80
N TYR A 8 0.50 -5.64 -6.46
CA TYR A 8 1.87 -5.34 -6.90
C TYR A 8 1.93 -4.60 -8.23
N ARG A 9 0.89 -4.74 -9.07
CA ARG A 9 0.82 -4.14 -10.40
C ARG A 9 -0.26 -3.06 -10.54
N LEU A 10 -1.07 -2.82 -9.52
CA LEU A 10 -2.04 -1.73 -9.54
C LEU A 10 -1.30 -0.40 -9.77
N PRO A 11 -1.62 0.38 -10.82
CA PRO A 11 -1.01 1.69 -10.99
C PRO A 11 -1.48 2.64 -9.88
N LEU A 12 -0.53 3.28 -9.21
CA LEU A 12 -0.76 4.11 -8.02
C LEU A 12 -1.03 5.59 -8.35
N PHE A 13 -1.29 5.90 -9.62
CA PHE A 13 -1.63 7.24 -10.11
C PHE A 13 -3.04 7.28 -10.70
N GLY A 14 -3.61 8.49 -10.69
CA GLY A 14 -5.01 8.72 -11.04
C GLY A 14 -5.98 8.11 -10.02
N SER A 15 -7.26 8.09 -10.37
CA SER A 15 -8.30 7.51 -9.53
C SER A 15 -8.44 6.00 -9.81
N ARG A 16 -8.41 5.19 -8.75
CA ARG A 16 -8.59 3.74 -8.82
C ARG A 16 -9.69 3.32 -7.85
N LEU A 17 -10.66 2.56 -8.34
CA LEU A 17 -11.70 1.94 -7.51
C LEU A 17 -11.31 0.49 -7.25
N ILE A 18 -11.29 0.10 -5.97
CA ILE A 18 -11.04 -1.27 -5.55
C ILE A 18 -12.29 -1.77 -4.84
N GLU A 19 -12.97 -2.74 -5.42
CA GLU A 19 -14.10 -3.41 -4.80
C GLU A 19 -13.62 -4.55 -3.90
N ALA A 20 -14.13 -4.62 -2.67
CA ALA A 20 -13.67 -5.61 -1.71
C ALA A 20 -14.73 -5.99 -0.66
N SER A 21 -15.22 -7.22 -0.74
CA SER A 21 -16.19 -7.81 0.19
C SER A 21 -15.61 -8.07 1.59
N ALA A 22 -16.46 -8.38 2.57
CA ALA A 22 -16.02 -8.79 3.90
C ALA A 22 -15.04 -9.98 3.80
N GLY A 23 -13.97 -9.96 4.61
CA GLY A 23 -12.97 -11.03 4.62
C GLY A 23 -11.94 -11.04 3.48
N THR A 24 -12.02 -10.18 2.45
CA THR A 24 -11.10 -10.22 1.28
C THR A 24 -9.78 -9.46 1.47
N GLY A 25 -9.36 -9.22 2.71
CA GLY A 25 -8.05 -8.61 2.98
C GLY A 25 -7.94 -7.11 2.69
N LYS A 26 -9.04 -6.34 2.67
CA LYS A 26 -9.05 -4.87 2.48
C LYS A 26 -7.91 -4.14 3.19
N THR A 27 -7.80 -4.34 4.51
CA THR A 27 -6.81 -3.67 5.35
C THR A 27 -5.39 -4.13 5.01
N TRP A 28 -5.22 -5.40 4.65
CA TRP A 28 -3.94 -5.94 4.19
C TRP A 28 -3.52 -5.31 2.87
N THR A 29 -4.45 -5.20 1.92
CA THR A 29 -4.23 -4.56 0.62
C THR A 29 -3.81 -3.11 0.79
N ILE A 30 -4.50 -2.32 1.63
CA ILE A 30 -4.12 -0.91 1.87
C ILE A 30 -2.69 -0.83 2.43
N ALA A 31 -2.33 -1.69 3.39
CA ALA A 31 -0.97 -1.71 3.94
C ALA A 31 0.09 -2.10 2.89
N ALA A 32 -0.22 -3.02 1.98
CA ALA A 32 0.65 -3.39 0.88
C ALA A 32 0.84 -2.24 -0.13
N LEU A 33 -0.25 -1.54 -0.50
CA LEU A 33 -0.16 -0.38 -1.38
C LEU A 33 0.62 0.77 -0.72
N TYR A 34 0.43 1.01 0.58
CA TYR A 34 1.20 1.99 1.33
C TYR A 34 2.70 1.67 1.29
N LEU A 35 3.08 0.41 1.52
CA LEU A 35 4.48 -0.01 1.42
C LEU A 35 5.04 0.22 0.01
N ARG A 36 4.26 -0.06 -1.04
CA ARG A 36 4.70 0.22 -2.43
C ARG A 36 4.98 1.69 -2.68
N LEU A 37 4.15 2.60 -2.14
CA LEU A 37 4.37 4.05 -2.24
C LEU A 37 5.68 4.46 -1.57
N VAL A 38 5.94 3.96 -0.36
CA VAL A 38 7.17 4.25 0.39
C VAL A 38 8.42 3.67 -0.27
N LEU A 39 8.30 2.54 -0.96
CA LEU A 39 9.43 1.92 -1.66
C LEU A 39 9.64 2.44 -3.09
N GLY A 40 8.72 3.26 -3.64
CA GLY A 40 8.72 3.58 -5.07
C GLY A 40 8.56 2.33 -5.97
N HIS A 41 7.90 1.28 -5.46
CA HIS A 41 7.87 -0.01 -6.14
C HIS A 41 7.00 0.01 -7.41
N GLY A 42 7.66 -0.19 -8.55
CA GLY A 42 7.03 -0.21 -9.88
C GLY A 42 7.42 0.96 -10.78
N GLU A 43 8.36 1.81 -10.36
CA GLU A 43 8.90 2.93 -11.15
C GLU A 43 9.77 2.43 -12.32
N ALA A 44 10.75 1.57 -12.06
CA ALA A 44 11.67 0.99 -13.06
C ALA A 44 11.08 -0.12 -13.97
N SER A 45 9.75 -0.24 -14.05
CA SER A 45 9.06 -1.25 -14.87
C SER A 45 8.87 -0.75 -16.32
N PRO A 46 8.88 -1.63 -17.34
CA PRO A 46 8.54 -1.25 -18.72
C PRO A 46 7.20 -0.52 -18.84
N GLU A 47 6.26 -0.89 -17.97
CA GLU A 47 5.03 -0.14 -17.73
C GLU A 47 5.04 0.36 -16.27
N PRO A 48 5.36 1.66 -16.04
CA PRO A 48 5.46 2.19 -14.69
C PRO A 48 4.11 2.17 -13.97
N THR A 49 4.12 1.75 -12.71
CA THR A 49 2.93 1.68 -11.85
C THR A 49 3.07 2.51 -10.56
N ALA A 50 4.19 3.22 -10.41
CA ALA A 50 4.50 4.03 -9.23
C ALA A 50 4.63 5.52 -9.57
N PHE A 51 4.78 6.35 -8.54
CA PHE A 51 5.20 7.74 -8.67
C PHE A 51 6.68 7.82 -9.11
N ARG A 52 7.09 8.99 -9.60
CA ARG A 52 8.50 9.27 -10.01
C ARG A 52 9.52 9.11 -8.89
N ALA A 53 9.07 9.16 -7.64
CA ALA A 53 9.91 9.00 -6.47
C ALA A 53 9.14 8.22 -5.39
N ALA A 54 9.89 7.58 -4.50
CA ALA A 54 9.37 7.06 -3.25
C ALA A 54 8.76 8.19 -2.41
N LEU A 55 7.60 7.91 -1.78
CA LEU A 55 6.89 8.88 -0.96
C LEU A 55 7.19 8.70 0.53
N MET A 56 7.37 9.80 1.24
CA MET A 56 7.45 9.85 2.68
C MET A 56 6.05 9.72 3.30
N PRO A 57 5.92 9.23 4.56
CA PRO A 57 4.64 9.10 5.23
C PRO A 57 3.79 10.38 5.27
N ALA A 58 4.42 11.55 5.35
CA ALA A 58 3.74 12.85 5.34
C ALA A 58 3.10 13.21 3.99
N GLU A 59 3.50 12.54 2.90
CA GLU A 59 2.99 12.76 1.54
C GLU A 59 1.82 11.80 1.21
N ILE A 60 1.48 10.87 2.12
CA ILE A 60 0.47 9.83 1.88
C ILE A 60 -0.71 10.01 2.85
N LEU A 61 -1.85 10.45 2.32
CA LEU A 61 -3.10 10.51 3.07
C LEU A 61 -3.85 9.18 3.03
N VAL A 62 -4.12 8.61 4.20
CA VAL A 62 -4.99 7.44 4.36
C VAL A 62 -6.11 7.80 5.33
N MET A 63 -7.35 7.54 4.94
CA MET A 63 -8.53 7.81 5.78
C MET A 63 -9.43 6.59 5.88
N THR A 64 -10.16 6.49 7.00
CA THR A 64 -11.19 5.48 7.22
C THR A 64 -12.39 6.11 7.92
N PHE A 65 -13.53 5.41 7.92
CA PHE A 65 -14.78 5.95 8.46
C PHE A 65 -14.74 6.21 9.97
N THR A 66 -13.95 5.45 10.74
CA THR A 66 -13.93 5.57 12.20
C THR A 66 -12.51 5.82 12.72
N ARG A 67 -12.42 6.55 13.85
CA ARG A 67 -11.13 6.77 14.53
C ARG A 67 -10.46 5.46 14.96
N ALA A 68 -11.25 4.45 15.33
CA ALA A 68 -10.74 3.13 15.71
C ALA A 68 -10.08 2.41 14.52
N ALA A 69 -10.76 2.39 13.36
CA ALA A 69 -10.22 1.81 12.13
C ALA A 69 -8.97 2.56 11.65
N THR A 70 -8.92 3.89 11.78
CA THR A 70 -7.72 4.68 11.45
C THR A 70 -6.54 4.27 12.31
N ARG A 71 -6.73 4.12 13.64
CA ARG A 71 -5.66 3.66 14.55
C ARG A 71 -5.20 2.25 14.22
N GLU A 72 -6.13 1.33 13.97
CA GLU A 72 -5.82 -0.04 13.60
C GLU A 72 -5.00 -0.10 12.31
N LEU A 73 -5.44 0.60 11.27
CA LEU A 73 -4.77 0.67 9.98
C LEU A 73 -3.37 1.30 10.11
N SER A 74 -3.24 2.39 10.87
CA SER A 74 -1.94 3.03 11.15
C SER A 74 -0.96 2.05 11.81
N ASN A 75 -1.42 1.28 12.81
CA ASN A 75 -0.58 0.26 13.46
C ASN A 75 -0.16 -0.83 12.48
N ARG A 76 -1.08 -1.31 11.63
CA ARG A 76 -0.78 -2.34 10.61
C ARG A 76 0.24 -1.85 9.59
N ILE A 77 0.08 -0.61 9.10
CA ILE A 77 1.03 0.02 8.17
C ILE A 77 2.42 0.11 8.84
N ARG A 78 2.47 0.62 10.07
CA ARG A 78 3.73 0.73 10.83
C ARG A 78 4.42 -0.62 10.96
N SER A 79 3.70 -1.66 11.40
CA SER A 79 4.28 -3.01 11.55
C SER A 79 4.83 -3.55 10.24
N ARG A 80 4.11 -3.34 9.13
CA ARG A 80 4.54 -3.78 7.80
C ARG A 80 5.80 -3.05 7.30
N LEU A 81 5.91 -1.74 7.57
CA LEU A 81 7.11 -0.97 7.25
C LEU A 81 8.32 -1.44 8.08
N VAL A 82 8.13 -1.71 9.37
CA VAL A 82 9.18 -2.24 10.24
C VAL A 82 9.66 -3.61 9.77
N GLU A 83 8.74 -4.50 9.41
CA GLU A 83 9.04 -5.81 8.84
C GLU A 83 9.83 -5.68 7.54
N ALA A 84 9.35 -4.87 6.59
CA ALA A 84 10.05 -4.62 5.33
C ALA A 84 11.47 -4.10 5.58
N ALA A 85 11.63 -3.13 6.49
CA ALA A 85 12.93 -2.59 6.85
C ALA A 85 13.87 -3.64 7.47
N ARG A 86 13.35 -4.64 8.21
CA ARG A 86 14.15 -5.78 8.69
C ARG A 86 14.61 -6.65 7.52
N CYS A 87 13.71 -6.97 6.59
CA CYS A 87 14.06 -7.75 5.39
C CYS A 87 15.16 -7.08 4.56
N PHE A 88 15.04 -5.78 4.28
CA PHE A 88 16.07 -5.04 3.52
C PHE A 88 17.40 -4.88 4.27
N ARG A 89 17.40 -5.04 5.61
CA ARG A 89 18.63 -5.09 6.42
C ARG A 89 19.22 -6.49 6.58
N GLY A 90 18.60 -7.53 6.00
CA GLY A 90 19.03 -8.92 6.18
C GLY A 90 18.79 -9.47 7.58
N LEU A 91 17.81 -8.92 8.32
CA LEU A 91 17.47 -9.29 9.70
C LEU A 91 16.18 -10.13 9.80
N ALA A 92 15.69 -10.63 8.67
CA ALA A 92 14.43 -11.39 8.57
C ALA A 92 14.70 -12.86 8.29
#